data_AF-A0A316X5Z8-F1
#
_entry.id   AF-A0A316X5Z8-F1
#
_cell.length_a   1.000
_cell.length_b   1.000
_cell.length_c   1.000
_cell.angle_alpha   90.00
_cell.angle_beta   90.00
_cell.angle_gamma   90.00
#
_symmetry.space_group_name_H-M   'P 1'
#
loop_
_entity.id
_entity.type
_entity.pdbx_description
1 polymer ?
#
loop_
_entity_poly.entity_id
_entity_poly.type
_entity_poly.pdbx_seq_one_letter_code
_entity_poly.pdbx_strand_id
1 'polypeptide(L)'
;MIKKVIFIFVSLLLISCGKDSVPKPYGELRLEYPAPRYQKFENNCAYTFEYSDFATITAAKKPCWYYLNYPQMKAKVFVTYYPIQNDFAEHIKEAEKMVYEHTIKASSIDTKSFEYPEKKVYGNFYELKGQSASNLQFYITDSTKHFVTAYLYFNTRPKPDSLAPAVNYIKNDMKHLLDSFEWKK
;
A
#
# COMPACT_ATOMS: atom_id res chain seq x y z
N MET A 1 -64.00 -12.12 -39.51
CA MET A 1 -62.66 -11.53 -39.30
C MET A 1 -62.25 -11.44 -37.82
N ILE A 2 -63.19 -11.39 -36.86
CA ILE A 2 -62.92 -11.29 -35.40
C ILE A 2 -62.14 -12.49 -34.82
N LYS A 3 -62.37 -13.73 -35.30
CA LYS A 3 -61.64 -14.92 -34.81
C LYS A 3 -60.12 -14.88 -35.06
N LYS A 4 -59.66 -14.24 -36.15
CA LYS A 4 -58.24 -14.12 -36.47
C LYS A 4 -57.54 -13.06 -35.60
N VAL A 5 -58.27 -12.03 -35.17
CA VAL A 5 -57.75 -10.96 -34.29
C VAL A 5 -57.56 -11.47 -32.86
N ILE A 6 -58.50 -12.29 -32.36
CA ILE A 6 -58.39 -12.91 -31.03
C ILE A 6 -57.16 -13.85 -30.96
N PHE A 7 -56.90 -14.61 -32.03
CA PHE A 7 -55.75 -15.51 -32.07
C PHE A 7 -54.40 -14.77 -32.05
N ILE A 8 -54.32 -13.62 -32.70
CA ILE A 8 -53.13 -12.74 -32.68
C ILE A 8 -52.93 -12.11 -31.29
N PHE A 9 -54.01 -11.71 -30.62
CA PHE A 9 -53.95 -11.11 -29.29
C PHE A 9 -53.52 -12.11 -28.21
N VAL A 10 -53.96 -13.38 -28.31
CA VAL A 10 -53.54 -14.45 -27.40
C VAL A 10 -52.06 -14.82 -27.60
N SER A 11 -51.55 -14.75 -28.83
CA SER A 11 -50.14 -15.03 -29.14
C SER A 11 -49.17 -14.01 -28.52
N LEU A 12 -49.56 -12.74 -28.42
CA LEU A 12 -48.73 -11.69 -27.80
C LEU A 12 -48.53 -11.85 -26.28
N LEU A 13 -49.42 -12.60 -25.60
CA LEU A 13 -49.33 -12.80 -24.15
C LEU A 13 -48.29 -13.86 -23.73
N LEU A 14 -47.69 -14.59 -24.67
CA LEU A 14 -46.69 -15.62 -24.39
C LEU A 14 -45.24 -15.14 -24.49
N ILE A 15 -45.01 -13.86 -24.82
CA ILE A 15 -43.65 -13.28 -24.90
C ILE A 15 -43.27 -12.72 -23.52
N SER A 16 -42.93 -13.59 -22.58
CA SER A 16 -42.34 -13.20 -21.30
C SER A 16 -40.81 -13.18 -21.43
N CYS A 17 -40.22 -12.00 -21.33
CA CYS A 17 -38.77 -11.83 -21.29
C CYS A 17 -38.26 -12.26 -19.90
N GLY A 18 -37.77 -13.49 -19.79
CA GLY A 18 -37.06 -13.95 -18.59
C GLY A 18 -35.76 -13.15 -18.46
N LYS A 19 -35.62 -12.38 -17.39
CA LYS A 19 -34.33 -11.75 -17.08
C LYS A 19 -33.35 -12.89 -16.78
N ASP A 20 -32.30 -13.00 -17.57
CA ASP A 20 -31.19 -13.91 -17.27
C ASP A 20 -30.74 -13.66 -15.83
N SER A 21 -30.80 -14.70 -15.01
CA SER A 21 -30.36 -14.61 -13.62
C SER A 21 -28.86 -14.37 -13.63
N VAL A 22 -28.45 -13.13 -13.38
CA VAL A 22 -27.04 -12.81 -13.14
C VAL A 22 -26.61 -13.63 -11.92
N PRO A 23 -25.67 -14.58 -12.05
CA PRO A 23 -25.21 -15.35 -10.91
C PRO A 23 -24.64 -14.39 -9.88
N LYS A 24 -25.05 -14.53 -8.61
CA LYS A 24 -24.46 -13.77 -7.51
C LYS A 24 -22.95 -13.98 -7.56
N PRO A 25 -22.12 -12.92 -7.58
CA PRO A 25 -20.67 -13.09 -7.62
C PRO A 25 -20.24 -13.96 -6.45
N TYR A 26 -19.34 -14.92 -6.71
CA TYR A 26 -18.77 -15.78 -5.68
C TYR A 26 -18.13 -14.88 -4.62
N GLY A 27 -18.60 -14.99 -3.37
CA GLY A 27 -18.02 -14.25 -2.26
C GLY A 27 -16.63 -14.81 -1.99
N GLU A 28 -15.59 -14.06 -2.33
CA GLU A 28 -14.25 -14.36 -1.82
C GLU A 28 -14.24 -14.11 -0.30
N LEU A 29 -13.52 -14.95 0.44
CA LEU A 29 -13.33 -14.76 1.88
C LEU A 29 -12.67 -13.40 2.11
N ARG A 30 -13.37 -12.48 2.79
CA ARG A 30 -12.78 -11.19 3.19
C ARG A 30 -11.67 -11.50 4.20
N LEU A 31 -10.42 -11.28 3.79
CA LEU A 31 -9.29 -11.39 4.70
C LEU A 31 -9.38 -10.25 5.72
N GLU A 32 -9.68 -10.59 6.98
CA GLU A 32 -9.61 -9.68 8.11
C GLU A 32 -8.40 -10.06 8.95
N TYR A 33 -7.51 -9.09 9.16
CA TYR A 33 -6.34 -9.27 10.01
C TYR A 33 -6.66 -8.71 11.40
N PRO A 34 -6.22 -9.38 12.48
CA PRO A 34 -6.42 -8.90 13.83
C PRO A 34 -5.63 -7.61 14.08
N ALA A 35 -6.06 -6.83 15.08
CA ALA A 35 -5.37 -5.61 15.46
C ALA A 35 -3.90 -5.89 15.81
N PRO A 36 -2.93 -5.14 15.25
CA PRO A 36 -1.52 -5.31 15.55
C PRO A 36 -1.21 -4.88 16.98
N ARG A 37 -0.19 -5.49 17.57
CA ARG A 37 0.52 -4.90 18.71
C ARG A 37 1.86 -4.38 18.23
N TYR A 38 2.20 -3.18 18.69
CA TYR A 38 3.42 -2.52 18.27
C TYR A 38 4.54 -2.76 19.27
N GLN A 39 5.74 -2.98 18.75
CA GLN A 39 6.97 -3.15 19.52
C GLN A 39 8.07 -2.26 18.96
N LYS A 40 8.95 -1.78 19.84
CA LYS A 40 10.01 -0.85 19.47
C LYS A 40 11.14 -1.55 18.71
N PHE A 41 11.62 -0.92 17.64
CA PHE A 41 12.75 -1.40 16.88
C PHE A 41 14.08 -0.93 17.52
N GLU A 42 14.69 -1.84 18.27
CA GLU A 42 16.00 -1.65 18.87
C GLU A 42 17.12 -2.04 17.87
N ASN A 43 17.96 -1.07 17.52
CA ASN A 43 19.06 -1.21 16.56
C ASN A 43 20.20 -0.23 16.90
N ASN A 44 21.33 -0.35 16.21
CA ASN A 44 22.47 0.57 16.32
C ASN A 44 22.48 1.63 15.20
N CYS A 45 21.32 1.96 14.62
CA CYS A 45 21.20 2.92 13.52
C CYS A 45 20.84 4.32 14.04
N ALA A 46 20.90 5.31 13.15
CA ALA A 46 20.52 6.69 13.46
C ALA A 46 19.00 6.91 13.65
N TYR A 47 18.18 5.85 13.65
CA TYR A 47 16.73 5.94 13.76
C TYR A 47 16.13 4.75 14.50
N THR A 48 14.95 4.96 15.06
CA THR A 48 14.07 3.94 15.64
C THR A 48 12.61 4.26 15.33
N PHE A 49 11.76 3.25 15.45
CA PHE A 49 10.32 3.34 15.24
C PHE A 49 9.66 2.13 15.91
N GLU A 50 8.34 2.12 15.95
CA GLU A 50 7.58 0.92 16.33
C GLU A 50 7.10 0.16 15.09
N TYR A 51 7.03 -1.17 15.20
CA TYR A 51 6.55 -2.05 14.15
C TYR A 51 5.62 -3.12 14.70
N SER A 52 4.76 -3.64 13.83
CA SER A 52 3.74 -4.63 14.19
C SER A 52 4.35 -6.00 14.55
N ASP A 53 3.75 -6.70 15.51
CA ASP A 53 4.08 -8.09 15.86
C ASP A 53 3.79 -9.10 14.72
N PHE A 54 3.07 -8.65 13.68
CA PHE A 54 2.89 -9.40 12.43
C PHE A 54 4.07 -9.30 11.47
N ALA A 55 5.01 -8.38 11.74
CA ALA A 55 6.20 -8.19 10.92
C ALA A 55 7.45 -8.80 11.59
N THR A 56 8.28 -9.44 10.77
CA THR A 56 9.62 -9.89 11.18
C THR A 56 10.69 -9.07 10.48
N ILE A 57 11.62 -8.53 11.27
CA ILE A 57 12.70 -7.70 10.75
C ILE A 57 13.89 -8.57 10.34
N THR A 58 14.37 -8.40 9.12
CA THR A 58 15.60 -9.02 8.62
C THR A 58 16.52 -7.97 8.02
N ALA A 59 17.82 -8.03 8.32
CA ALA A 59 18.80 -7.14 7.69
C ALA A 59 18.85 -7.34 6.17
N ALA A 60 19.07 -6.24 5.44
CA ALA A 60 19.27 -6.25 4.00
C ALA A 60 20.77 -6.13 3.67
N LYS A 61 21.08 -5.80 2.40
CA LYS A 61 22.46 -5.82 1.88
C LYS A 61 23.40 -4.78 2.53
N LYS A 62 22.88 -3.64 2.95
CA LYS A 62 23.67 -2.54 3.55
C LYS A 62 23.32 -2.38 5.02
N PRO A 63 24.24 -1.84 5.85
CA PRO A 63 23.94 -1.51 7.23
C PRO A 63 22.76 -0.55 7.31
N CYS A 64 21.93 -0.72 8.33
CA CYS A 64 20.72 0.08 8.55
C CYS A 64 19.66 0.00 7.47
N TRP A 65 19.75 -0.99 6.58
CA TRP A 65 18.68 -1.37 5.66
C TRP A 65 18.01 -2.64 6.17
N TYR A 66 16.68 -2.65 6.18
CA TYR A 66 15.90 -3.73 6.77
C TYR A 66 14.68 -4.05 5.93
N TYR A 67 14.30 -5.32 5.91
CA TYR A 67 12.98 -5.75 5.46
C TYR A 67 12.10 -6.03 6.67
N LEU A 68 10.95 -5.37 6.74
CA LEU A 68 9.82 -5.76 7.59
C LEU A 68 9.00 -6.74 6.76
N ASN A 69 9.20 -8.04 7.00
CA ASN A 69 8.50 -9.09 6.29
C ASN A 69 7.15 -9.34 6.96
N TYR A 70 6.07 -9.39 6.19
CA TYR A 70 4.73 -9.76 6.64
C TYR A 70 4.36 -11.11 5.97
N PRO A 71 4.75 -12.27 6.55
CA PRO A 71 4.58 -13.56 5.90
C PRO A 71 3.11 -13.89 5.59
N GLN A 72 2.20 -13.55 6.50
CA GLN A 72 0.76 -13.78 6.34
C GLN A 72 0.16 -12.97 5.18
N MET A 73 0.77 -11.84 4.84
CA MET A 73 0.31 -10.93 3.77
C MET A 73 1.15 -11.06 2.49
N LYS A 74 2.16 -11.93 2.48
CA LYS A 74 3.14 -12.10 1.38
C LYS A 74 3.77 -10.79 0.91
N ALA A 75 3.98 -9.89 1.85
CA ALA A 75 4.45 -8.54 1.62
C ALA A 75 5.73 -8.25 2.40
N LYS A 76 6.49 -7.25 1.95
CA LYS A 76 7.67 -6.75 2.62
C LYS A 76 7.69 -5.24 2.52
N VAL A 77 7.95 -4.56 3.64
CA VAL A 77 8.33 -3.15 3.62
C VAL A 77 9.84 -3.08 3.68
N PHE A 78 10.46 -2.52 2.65
CA PHE A 78 11.90 -2.34 2.60
C PHE A 78 12.24 -0.94 3.10
N VAL A 79 12.94 -0.88 4.21
CA VAL A 79 13.43 0.36 4.83
C VAL A 79 14.90 0.52 4.47
N THR A 80 15.25 1.68 3.92
CA THR A 80 16.64 2.02 3.60
C THR A 80 17.04 3.32 4.28
N TYR A 81 18.33 3.47 4.51
CA TYR A 81 18.93 4.63 5.16
C TYR A 81 20.14 5.12 4.37
N TYR A 82 20.22 6.43 4.24
CA TYR A 82 21.31 7.14 3.59
C TYR A 82 21.74 8.34 4.46
N PRO A 83 23.05 8.52 4.70
CA PRO A 83 23.57 9.76 5.23
C PRO A 83 23.61 10.81 4.10
N ILE A 84 23.08 12.00 4.36
CA ILE A 84 23.09 13.12 3.41
C ILE A 84 24.50 13.72 3.36
N GLN A 85 25.08 13.82 2.16
CA GLN A 85 26.40 14.40 1.90
C GLN A 85 26.34 15.38 0.72
N ASN A 86 25.62 16.50 0.92
CA ASN A 86 25.34 17.52 -0.11
C ASN A 86 24.53 17.01 -1.33
N ASP A 87 23.88 15.86 -1.20
CA ASP A 87 23.13 15.13 -2.23
C ASP A 87 21.63 15.03 -1.89
N PHE A 88 21.14 15.87 -0.97
CA PHE A 88 19.76 15.85 -0.50
C PHE A 88 18.72 15.89 -1.64
N ALA A 89 18.93 16.80 -2.60
CA ALA A 89 18.03 16.94 -3.75
C ALA A 89 18.05 15.69 -4.65
N GLU A 90 19.18 15.00 -4.73
CA GLU A 90 19.31 13.75 -5.49
C GLU A 90 18.54 12.62 -4.81
N HIS A 91 18.61 12.51 -3.48
CA HIS A 91 17.83 11.54 -2.71
C HIS A 91 16.32 11.72 -2.86
N ILE A 92 15.83 12.97 -2.82
CA ILE A 92 14.40 13.25 -3.09
C ILE A 92 14.06 12.81 -4.51
N LYS A 93 14.86 13.22 -5.50
CA LYS A 93 14.61 12.90 -6.90
C LYS A 93 14.62 11.38 -7.15
N GLU A 94 15.51 10.64 -6.52
CA GLU A 94 15.58 9.18 -6.61
C GLU A 94 14.35 8.52 -5.97
N ALA A 95 13.95 8.98 -4.77
CA ALA A 95 12.75 8.49 -4.10
C ALA A 95 11.50 8.73 -4.97
N GLU A 96 11.35 9.94 -5.52
CA GLU A 96 10.25 10.28 -6.42
C GLU A 96 10.31 9.48 -7.72
N LYS A 97 11.49 9.34 -8.32
CA LYS A 97 11.66 8.52 -9.53
C LYS A 97 11.19 7.09 -9.29
N MET A 98 11.51 6.49 -8.15
CA MET A 98 11.03 5.15 -7.80
C MET A 98 9.50 5.08 -7.72
N VAL A 99 8.85 6.10 -7.15
CA VAL A 99 7.38 6.23 -7.18
C VAL A 99 6.90 6.22 -8.64
N TYR A 100 7.43 7.09 -9.49
CA TYR A 100 7.00 7.25 -10.88
C TYR A 100 7.33 6.06 -11.79
N GLU A 101 8.40 5.30 -11.56
CA GLU A 101 8.67 4.09 -12.35
C GLU A 101 7.56 3.03 -12.21
N HIS A 102 6.87 3.01 -11.07
CA HIS A 102 5.73 2.14 -10.84
C HIS A 102 4.38 2.72 -11.30
N THR A 103 4.33 3.95 -11.82
CA THR A 103 3.09 4.59 -12.26
C THR A 103 2.64 4.20 -13.66
N ILE A 104 3.49 3.50 -14.43
CA ILE A 104 3.12 3.00 -15.77
C ILE A 104 1.84 2.14 -15.73
N LYS A 105 1.49 1.59 -14.56
CA LYS A 105 0.25 0.81 -14.32
C LYS A 105 -0.67 1.41 -13.25
N ALA A 106 -0.38 2.60 -12.73
CA ALA A 106 -1.20 3.27 -11.70
C ALA A 106 -2.17 4.26 -12.37
N SER A 107 -3.39 4.34 -11.85
CA SER A 107 -4.40 5.30 -12.30
C SER A 107 -4.26 6.67 -11.61
N SER A 108 -3.68 6.71 -10.42
CA SER A 108 -3.47 7.94 -9.65
C SER A 108 -2.37 7.79 -8.60
N ILE A 109 -1.75 8.92 -8.23
CA ILE A 109 -0.82 9.03 -7.12
C ILE A 109 -1.42 10.01 -6.12
N ASP A 110 -1.60 9.58 -4.87
CA ASP A 110 -1.94 10.46 -3.75
C ASP A 110 -0.66 10.74 -2.96
N THR A 111 -0.25 12.01 -2.94
CA THR A 111 0.96 12.47 -2.24
C THR A 111 0.54 13.33 -1.05
N LYS A 112 1.04 12.96 0.14
CA LYS A 112 0.78 13.69 1.38
C LYS A 112 2.10 14.05 2.05
N SER A 113 2.38 15.35 2.11
CA SER A 113 3.49 15.86 2.92
C SER A 113 3.14 15.83 4.39
N PHE A 114 4.13 15.53 5.22
CA PHE A 114 4.03 15.57 6.68
C PHE A 114 5.25 16.28 7.26
N GLU A 115 5.03 16.97 8.37
CA GLU A 115 6.06 17.71 9.08
C GLU A 115 5.81 17.57 10.58
N TYR A 116 6.82 17.07 11.29
CA TYR A 116 6.86 16.97 12.75
C TYR A 116 8.08 17.75 13.27
N PRO A 117 8.00 19.09 13.37
CA PRO A 117 9.15 19.94 13.68
C PRO A 117 9.82 19.61 15.03
N GLU A 118 9.05 19.17 16.01
CA GLU A 118 9.53 18.79 17.34
C GLU A 118 10.43 17.55 17.31
N LYS A 119 10.18 16.63 16.37
CA LYS A 119 11.00 15.43 16.13
C LYS A 119 12.05 15.64 15.03
N LYS A 120 12.00 16.77 14.31
CA LYS A 120 12.74 17.02 13.06
C LYS A 120 12.50 15.94 12.01
N VAL A 121 11.24 15.54 11.83
CA VAL A 121 10.84 14.49 10.88
C VAL A 121 10.01 15.15 9.79
N TYR A 122 10.54 15.16 8.58
CA TYR A 122 9.90 15.77 7.41
C TYR A 122 9.87 14.78 6.25
N GLY A 123 8.86 14.86 5.40
CA GLY A 123 8.85 14.07 4.17
C GLY A 123 7.49 13.95 3.52
N ASN A 124 7.41 13.00 2.58
CA ASN A 124 6.20 12.73 1.81
C ASN A 124 5.82 11.25 1.91
N PHE A 125 4.52 11.00 2.02
CA PHE A 125 3.90 9.70 1.90
C PHE A 125 3.16 9.61 0.56
N TYR A 126 3.49 8.58 -0.23
CA TYR A 126 2.96 8.32 -1.56
C TYR A 126 2.10 7.05 -1.53
N GLU A 127 0.90 7.17 -2.07
CA GLU A 127 -0.01 6.05 -2.28
C GLU A 127 -0.38 5.98 -3.76
N LEU A 128 0.12 4.95 -4.45
CA LEU A 128 -0.23 4.67 -5.84
C LEU A 128 -1.47 3.76 -5.85
N LYS A 129 -2.51 4.18 -6.56
CA LYS A 129 -3.74 3.42 -6.76
C LYS A 129 -3.89 3.05 -8.23
N GLY A 130 -4.43 1.87 -8.51
CA GLY A 130 -4.73 1.43 -9.86
C GLY A 130 -5.13 -0.04 -9.93
N GLN A 131 -5.61 -0.47 -11.10
CA GLN A 131 -6.10 -1.83 -11.37
C GLN A 131 -5.02 -2.92 -11.27
N SER A 132 -3.76 -2.60 -10.98
CA SER A 132 -2.69 -3.59 -10.87
C SER A 132 -1.62 -3.20 -9.86
N ALA A 133 -1.78 -2.05 -9.18
CA ALA A 133 -0.76 -1.50 -8.31
C ALA A 133 -1.43 -0.79 -7.13
N SER A 134 -1.22 -1.34 -5.93
CA SER A 134 -1.47 -0.67 -4.67
C SER A 134 -0.15 -0.62 -3.94
N ASN A 135 0.57 0.47 -4.16
CA ASN A 135 1.94 0.62 -3.71
C ASN A 135 2.04 1.78 -2.73
N LEU A 136 2.82 1.59 -1.67
CA LEU A 136 2.98 2.54 -0.59
C LEU A 136 4.46 2.84 -0.46
N GLN A 137 4.80 4.11 -0.44
CA GLN A 137 6.16 4.55 -0.25
C GLN A 137 6.16 5.82 0.59
N PHE A 138 7.16 6.01 1.43
CA PHE A 138 7.46 7.31 1.99
C PHE A 138 8.97 7.52 2.08
N TYR A 139 9.37 8.78 2.24
CA TYR A 139 10.69 9.13 2.74
C TYR A 139 10.56 10.03 3.96
N ILE A 140 11.57 9.97 4.83
CA ILE A 140 11.72 10.74 6.06
C ILE A 140 13.13 11.35 6.06
N THR A 141 13.25 12.60 6.46
CA THR A 141 14.52 13.30 6.60
C THR A 141 14.53 14.28 7.77
N ASP A 142 15.72 14.55 8.31
CA ASP A 142 15.98 15.66 9.24
C ASP A 142 16.44 16.93 8.51
N SER A 143 16.34 16.92 7.17
CA SER A 143 16.76 17.95 6.23
C SER A 143 18.27 18.18 6.11
N THR A 144 19.11 17.54 6.93
CA THR A 144 20.54 17.89 7.01
C THR A 144 21.50 16.71 6.96
N LYS A 145 21.16 15.57 7.57
CA LYS A 145 22.10 14.44 7.77
C LYS A 145 21.50 13.08 7.45
N HIS A 146 20.20 12.91 7.61
CA HIS A 146 19.58 11.61 7.56
C HIS A 146 18.47 11.56 6.53
N PHE A 147 18.46 10.50 5.73
CA PHE A 147 17.41 10.21 4.76
C PHE A 147 17.02 8.74 4.86
N VAL A 148 15.74 8.48 5.16
CA VAL A 148 15.17 7.13 5.27
C VAL A 148 14.07 7.00 4.24
N THR A 149 14.01 5.87 3.54
CA THR A 149 12.86 5.54 2.70
C THR A 149 12.24 4.23 3.16
N ALA A 150 10.94 4.09 2.97
CA ALA A 150 10.24 2.83 3.14
C ALA A 150 9.35 2.58 1.93
N TYR A 151 9.42 1.38 1.38
CA TYR A 151 8.61 0.98 0.22
C TYR A 151 7.96 -0.39 0.46
N LEU A 152 6.68 -0.52 0.11
CA LEU A 152 5.93 -1.78 0.14
C LEU A 152 6.05 -2.60 -1.15
N TYR A 153 6.71 -3.76 -1.08
CA TYR A 153 6.76 -4.75 -2.16
C TYR A 153 5.90 -5.98 -1.83
N PHE A 154 5.21 -6.55 -2.83
CA PHE A 154 4.55 -7.85 -2.72
C PHE A 154 5.37 -8.92 -3.45
N ASN A 155 5.50 -10.11 -2.85
CA ASN A 155 6.23 -11.24 -3.44
C ASN A 155 5.42 -11.98 -4.53
N THR A 156 4.17 -11.59 -4.77
CA THR A 156 3.26 -12.28 -5.68
C THR A 156 2.80 -11.36 -6.80
N ARG A 157 2.51 -11.95 -7.97
CA ARG A 157 1.87 -11.24 -9.08
C ARG A 157 0.58 -10.56 -8.58
N PRO A 158 0.40 -9.24 -8.77
CA PRO A 158 -0.74 -8.52 -8.19
C PRO A 158 -2.07 -9.06 -8.72
N LYS A 159 -2.94 -9.51 -7.81
CA LYS A 159 -4.40 -9.53 -8.01
C LYS A 159 -4.97 -8.44 -7.09
N PRO A 160 -5.43 -7.30 -7.61
CA PRO A 160 -5.80 -6.14 -6.78
C PRO A 160 -6.81 -6.46 -5.68
N ASP A 161 -7.87 -7.18 -6.03
CA ASP A 161 -8.98 -7.46 -5.11
C ASP A 161 -8.55 -8.33 -3.94
N SER A 162 -7.60 -9.25 -4.16
CA SER A 162 -7.05 -10.12 -3.11
C SER A 162 -6.00 -9.42 -2.24
N LEU A 163 -5.36 -8.35 -2.72
CA LEU A 163 -4.30 -7.64 -1.98
C LEU A 163 -4.83 -6.46 -1.16
N ALA A 164 -6.01 -5.91 -1.50
CA ALA A 164 -6.53 -4.71 -0.86
C ALA A 164 -6.58 -4.79 0.70
N PRO A 165 -6.99 -5.90 1.34
CA PRO A 165 -6.96 -5.99 2.80
C PRO A 165 -5.54 -5.94 3.37
N ALA A 166 -4.57 -6.59 2.71
CA ALA A 166 -3.18 -6.61 3.13
C ALA A 166 -2.53 -5.22 2.97
N VAL A 167 -2.78 -4.55 1.83
CA VAL A 167 -2.31 -3.18 1.59
C VAL A 167 -2.87 -2.25 2.67
N ASN A 168 -4.16 -2.29 2.95
CA ASN A 168 -4.79 -1.42 3.94
C ASN A 168 -4.23 -1.65 5.35
N TYR A 169 -3.97 -2.91 5.70
CA TYR A 169 -3.33 -3.24 6.96
C TYR A 169 -1.92 -2.65 7.06
N ILE A 170 -1.08 -2.95 6.07
CA ILE A 170 0.32 -2.49 6.05
C ILE A 170 0.38 -0.96 5.93
N LYS A 171 -0.58 -0.32 5.28
CA LYS A 171 -0.72 1.14 5.25
C LYS A 171 -0.88 1.72 6.65
N ASN A 172 -1.70 1.10 7.49
CA ASN A 172 -1.87 1.55 8.87
C ASN A 172 -0.58 1.33 9.66
N ASP A 173 0.09 0.20 9.47
CA ASP A 173 1.38 -0.06 10.12
C ASP A 173 2.48 0.89 9.67
N MET A 174 2.54 1.25 8.38
CA MET A 174 3.49 2.24 7.86
C MET A 174 3.20 3.64 8.38
N LYS A 175 1.94 4.00 8.62
CA LYS A 175 1.57 5.26 9.28
C LYS A 175 1.98 5.25 10.75
N HIS A 176 1.72 4.15 11.47
CA HIS A 176 2.16 4.02 12.87
C HIS A 176 3.69 4.08 12.98
N LEU A 177 4.40 3.43 12.06
CA LEU A 177 5.86 3.53 11.94
C LEU A 177 6.29 4.98 11.78
N LEU A 178 5.64 5.73 10.87
CA LEU A 178 5.91 7.15 10.65
C LEU A 178 5.65 7.99 11.92
N ASP A 179 4.51 7.77 12.59
CA ASP A 179 4.12 8.55 13.77
C ASP A 179 5.02 8.29 14.98
N SER A 180 5.52 7.06 15.11
CA SER A 180 6.46 6.62 16.16
C SER A 180 7.93 6.82 15.78
N PHE A 181 8.22 7.35 14.60
CA PHE A 181 9.60 7.51 14.12
C PHE A 181 10.38 8.55 14.92
N GLU A 182 11.60 8.20 15.30
CA GLU A 182 12.51 9.08 16.04
C GLU A 182 13.96 8.92 15.55
N TRP A 183 14.68 10.05 15.47
CA TRP A 183 16.13 10.05 15.26
C TRP A 183 16.87 9.70 16.54
N LYS A 184 17.86 8.82 16.44
CA LYS A 184 18.80 8.51 17.53
C LYS A 184 19.94 9.53 17.53
N LYS A 185 20.33 9.96 18.73
CA LYS A 185 21.44 10.90 18.95
C LYS A 185 22.80 10.24 18.79
#